data_AF-A0A4Y2RZ25-F1
#
_entry.id   AF-A0A4Y2RZ25-F1
#
_cell.length_a   1.000
_cell.length_b   1.000
_cell.length_c   1.000
_cell.angle_alpha   90.00
_cell.angle_beta   90.00
_cell.angle_gamma   90.00
#
_symmetry.space_group_name_H-M   'P 1'
#
loop_
_entity.id
_entity.type
_entity.pdbx_description
1 polymer ?
#
loop_
_entity_poly.entity_id
_entity_poly.type
_entity_poly.pdbx_seq_one_letter_code
_entity_poly.pdbx_strand_id
1 'polypeptide(L)'
;MQKCNRSKVTSIQLDLLCNEKDFKFFGHEAVFHPLISEIKDMEYNGIKINNFTRKGAVVFIADGNLGSHNIGAFTENFSHAYICRFCDATYDSLQNTATPNASSRIVSTYNLALKKLNESHDIKSYNLQFNSLCFFHVYQGCHHV
;
A
#
# COMPACT_ATOMS: atom_id res chain seq x y z
N MET A 1 -8.67 34.40 0.32
CA MET A 1 -8.16 33.41 -0.67
C MET A 1 -7.23 32.45 0.06
N GLN A 2 -7.61 31.18 0.14
CA GLN A 2 -6.79 30.13 0.76
C GLN A 2 -5.59 29.81 -0.16
N LYS A 3 -4.38 29.88 0.38
CA LYS A 3 -3.14 29.65 -0.37
C LYS A 3 -3.06 28.15 -0.68
N CYS A 4 -3.20 27.78 -1.95
CA CYS A 4 -3.00 26.40 -2.38
C CYS A 4 -1.51 26.06 -2.26
N ASN A 5 -1.16 25.16 -1.33
CA ASN A 5 0.20 24.65 -1.21
C ASN A 5 0.44 23.69 -2.38
N ARG A 6 1.19 24.13 -3.38
CA ARG A 6 1.59 23.29 -4.51
C ARG A 6 2.85 22.52 -4.11
N SER A 7 2.83 21.20 -4.25
CA SER A 7 4.04 20.38 -4.09
C SER A 7 5.13 20.87 -5.04
N LYS A 8 6.34 21.06 -4.53
CA LYS A 8 7.50 21.43 -5.34
C LYS A 8 8.20 20.17 -5.80
N VAL A 9 8.49 20.07 -7.09
CA VAL A 9 9.22 18.93 -7.69
C VAL A 9 10.59 18.74 -7.02
N THR A 10 11.22 19.82 -6.56
CA THR A 10 12.50 19.80 -5.83
C THR A 10 12.45 19.01 -4.51
N SER A 11 11.25 18.75 -3.98
CA SER A 11 11.04 17.98 -2.75
C SER A 11 10.73 16.50 -3.01
N ILE A 12 10.71 16.08 -4.28
CA ILE A 12 10.49 14.69 -4.68
C ILE A 12 11.86 14.10 -5.05
N GLN A 13 12.26 13.05 -4.35
CA GLN A 13 13.44 12.27 -4.70
C GLN A 13 12.97 10.96 -5.35
N LEU A 14 13.69 10.52 -6.38
CA LEU A 14 13.38 9.28 -7.08
C LEU A 14 14.17 8.14 -6.42
N ASP A 15 13.46 7.21 -5.80
CA ASP A 15 14.09 6.04 -5.15
C ASP A 15 14.08 4.79 -6.05
N LEU A 16 12.99 4.54 -6.79
CA LEU A 16 12.84 3.37 -7.65
C LEU A 16 12.14 3.72 -8.97
N LEU A 17 12.70 3.24 -10.08
CA LEU A 17 12.10 3.30 -11.41
C LEU A 17 12.26 1.94 -12.10
N CYS A 18 11.20 1.41 -12.68
CA CYS A 18 11.20 0.12 -13.37
C CYS A 18 10.24 0.13 -14.58
N ASN A 19 10.43 -0.82 -15.50
CA ASN A 19 9.50 -1.02 -16.60
C ASN A 19 8.34 -1.91 -16.15
N GLU A 20 7.12 -1.68 -16.66
CA GLU A 20 5.97 -2.55 -16.38
C GLU A 20 6.24 -4.02 -16.75
N LYS A 21 7.05 -4.26 -17.79
CA LYS A 21 7.45 -5.61 -18.21
C LYS A 21 8.26 -6.33 -17.14
N ASP A 22 8.99 -5.61 -16.30
CA ASP A 22 9.81 -6.18 -15.23
C ASP A 22 8.92 -6.77 -14.13
N PHE A 23 7.78 -6.13 -13.82
CA PHE A 23 6.80 -6.71 -12.89
C PHE A 23 6.24 -8.04 -13.40
N LYS A 24 6.01 -8.17 -14.71
CA LYS A 24 5.53 -9.42 -15.32
C LYS A 24 6.59 -10.51 -15.35
N PHE A 25 7.86 -10.12 -15.54
CA PHE A 25 8.97 -11.07 -15.69
C PHE A 25 9.57 -11.50 -14.35
N PHE A 26 9.88 -10.56 -13.46
CA PHE A 26 10.53 -10.80 -12.17
C PHE A 26 9.54 -10.92 -11.01
N GLY A 27 8.33 -10.40 -11.15
CA GLY A 27 7.36 -10.28 -10.07
C GLY A 27 7.62 -9.05 -9.18
N HIS A 28 6.57 -8.60 -8.49
CA HIS A 28 6.62 -7.42 -7.62
C HIS A 28 7.63 -7.57 -6.47
N GLU A 29 7.76 -8.77 -5.92
CA GLU A 29 8.71 -9.01 -4.82
C GLU A 29 10.13 -8.67 -5.22
N ALA A 30 10.59 -9.20 -6.35
CA ALA A 30 11.94 -8.93 -6.84
C ALA A 30 12.13 -7.46 -7.23
N VAL A 31 11.13 -6.83 -7.84
CA VAL A 31 11.20 -5.42 -8.26
C VAL A 31 11.24 -4.47 -7.05
N PHE A 32 10.44 -4.72 -6.02
CA PHE A 32 10.40 -3.86 -4.82
C PHE A 32 11.46 -4.22 -3.77
N HIS A 33 12.10 -5.38 -3.87
CA HIS A 33 13.07 -5.84 -2.87
C HIS A 33 14.15 -4.82 -2.54
N PRO A 34 14.82 -4.15 -3.52
CA PRO A 34 15.86 -3.17 -3.21
C PRO A 34 15.33 -2.03 -2.33
N LEU A 35 14.20 -1.44 -2.72
CA LEU A 35 13.57 -0.33 -2.00
C LEU A 35 13.14 -0.72 -0.58
N ILE A 36 12.46 -1.87 -0.44
CA ILE A 36 11.98 -2.33 0.87
C ILE A 36 13.15 -2.66 1.80
N SER A 37 14.23 -3.23 1.27
CA SER A 37 15.43 -3.53 2.07
C SER A 37 16.09 -2.26 2.60
N GLU A 38 16.22 -1.23 1.76
CA GLU A 38 16.78 0.06 2.18
C GLU A 38 15.92 0.76 3.22
N ILE A 39 14.60 0.74 3.07
CA ILE A 39 13.68 1.31 4.07
C ILE A 39 13.82 0.56 5.40
N LYS A 40 13.90 -0.78 5.40
CA LYS A 40 14.11 -1.57 6.62
C LYS A 40 15.43 -1.23 7.31
N ASP A 41 16.50 -1.06 6.54
CA ASP A 41 17.79 -0.62 7.07
C ASP A 41 17.68 0.79 7.70
N MET A 42 16.98 1.71 7.03
CA MET A 42 16.73 3.06 7.56
C MET A 42 15.86 3.06 8.82
N GLU A 43 14.91 2.13 8.96
CA GLU A 43 14.09 1.97 10.17
C GLU A 43 14.93 1.42 11.35
N TYR A 44 15.79 0.44 11.09
CA TYR A 44 16.52 -0.27 12.14
C TYR A 44 17.88 0.34 12.47
N ASN A 45 18.71 0.56 11.45
CA ASN A 45 20.07 1.09 11.59
C ASN A 45 20.09 2.62 11.45
N GLY A 46 19.24 3.17 10.59
CA GLY A 46 19.20 4.60 10.30
C GLY A 46 20.40 5.09 9.51
N ILE A 47 20.41 6.39 9.21
CA ILE A 47 21.43 7.06 8.42
C ILE A 47 22.29 7.94 9.34
N LYS A 48 23.61 7.81 9.25
CA LYS A 48 24.54 8.65 10.00
C LYS A 48 24.71 10.00 9.32
N ILE A 49 24.27 11.07 10.00
CA ILE A 49 24.40 12.45 9.55
C ILE A 49 25.18 13.20 10.62
N ASN A 50 26.41 13.61 10.30
CA ASN A 50 27.38 14.16 11.25
C ASN A 50 27.62 13.17 12.42
N ASN A 51 27.38 13.60 13.65
CA ASN A 51 27.54 12.81 14.88
C ASN A 51 26.21 12.16 15.34
N PHE A 52 25.15 12.21 14.53
CA PHE A 52 23.85 11.67 14.89
C PHE A 52 23.39 10.59 13.93
N THR A 53 22.80 9.54 14.46
CA THR A 53 22.01 8.58 13.67
C THR A 53 20.58 9.08 13.58
N ARG A 54 20.04 9.14 12.37
CA ARG A 54 18.64 9.51 12.08
C ARG A 54 17.92 8.30 11.50
N LYS A 55 16.83 7.89 12.13
CA LYS A 55 15.96 6.83 11.63
C LYS A 55 14.81 7.45 10.84
N GLY A 56 14.34 6.73 9.83
CA GLY A 56 13.21 7.10 9.00
C GLY A 56 12.25 5.93 8.88
N ALA A 57 10.99 6.22 8.56
CA ALA A 57 9.95 5.22 8.35
C ALA A 57 8.95 5.74 7.32
N VAL A 58 8.26 4.82 6.63
CA VAL A 58 7.17 5.16 5.71
C VAL A 58 5.92 5.48 6.52
N VAL A 59 5.43 6.71 6.42
CA VAL A 59 4.20 7.14 7.11
C VAL A 59 2.95 6.87 6.29
N PHE A 60 3.00 7.15 4.98
CA PHE A 60 1.91 6.90 4.05
C PHE A 60 2.44 6.66 2.64
N ILE A 61 1.61 6.02 1.81
CA ILE A 61 1.84 5.89 0.37
C ILE A 61 0.71 6.64 -0.32
N ALA A 62 1.07 7.64 -1.14
CA ALA A 62 0.11 8.35 -1.97
C ALA A 62 0.16 7.79 -3.39
N ASP A 63 -0.99 7.28 -3.84
CA ASP A 63 -1.12 6.68 -5.16
C ASP A 63 -2.58 6.81 -5.66
N GLY A 64 -2.79 6.53 -6.93
CA GLY A 64 -4.11 6.34 -7.52
C GLY A 64 -4.78 5.07 -7.01
N ASN A 65 -6.02 4.86 -7.47
CA ASN A 65 -6.83 3.73 -7.00
C ASN A 65 -6.22 2.37 -7.37
N LEU A 66 -5.79 2.22 -8.63
CA LEU A 66 -5.24 0.96 -9.12
C LEU A 66 -3.96 0.57 -8.39
N GLY A 67 -3.01 1.49 -8.25
CA GLY A 67 -1.76 1.20 -7.58
C GLY A 67 -1.90 1.04 -6.06
N SER A 68 -2.81 1.78 -5.41
CA SER A 68 -3.17 1.53 -4.00
C SER A 68 -3.75 0.13 -3.79
N HIS A 69 -4.57 -0.35 -4.72
CA HIS A 69 -5.11 -1.72 -4.69
C HIS A 69 -4.01 -2.75 -4.93
N ASN A 70 -3.10 -2.50 -5.85
CA ASN A 70 -1.95 -3.35 -6.10
C ASN A 70 -1.06 -3.49 -4.86
N ILE A 71 -0.61 -2.36 -4.28
CA ILE A 71 0.25 -2.32 -3.07
C ILE A 71 -0.45 -2.94 -1.85
N GLY A 72 -1.78 -2.83 -1.76
CA GLY A 72 -2.55 -3.39 -0.66
C GLY A 72 -2.91 -4.87 -0.78
N ALA A 73 -2.57 -5.50 -1.91
CA ALA A 73 -3.08 -6.82 -2.30
C ALA A 73 -4.62 -6.89 -2.32
N PHE A 74 -5.27 -5.83 -2.79
CA PHE A 74 -6.73 -5.78 -3.00
C PHE A 74 -7.09 -6.19 -4.43
N THR A 75 -8.38 -6.47 -4.68
CA THR A 75 -8.87 -6.71 -6.04
C THR A 75 -8.67 -5.48 -6.90
N GLU A 76 -8.05 -5.64 -8.07
CA GLU A 76 -7.89 -4.59 -9.08
C GLU A 76 -9.09 -4.54 -10.06
N ASN A 77 -10.09 -5.41 -9.85
CA ASN A 77 -11.37 -5.35 -10.55
C ASN A 77 -12.32 -4.40 -9.80
N PHE A 78 -12.74 -3.33 -10.49
CA PHE A 78 -13.62 -2.28 -9.94
C PHE A 78 -15.08 -2.39 -10.40
N SER A 79 -15.43 -3.47 -11.08
CA SER A 79 -16.78 -3.72 -11.61
C SER A 79 -17.49 -4.87 -10.90
N HIS A 80 -16.84 -5.51 -9.93
CA HIS A 80 -17.43 -6.64 -9.21
C HIS A 80 -16.83 -6.82 -7.81
N ALA A 81 -17.60 -7.43 -6.91
CA ALA A 81 -17.18 -7.79 -5.54
C ALA A 81 -16.69 -6.58 -4.71
N TYR A 82 -15.61 -6.75 -3.94
CA TYR A 82 -15.12 -5.82 -2.93
C TYR A 82 -14.23 -4.71 -3.51
N ILE A 83 -14.84 -3.66 -4.07
CA ILE A 83 -14.10 -2.62 -4.81
C ILE A 83 -13.47 -1.54 -3.92
N CYS A 84 -13.85 -1.45 -2.64
CA CYS A 84 -13.38 -0.41 -1.74
C CYS A 84 -12.22 -0.92 -0.88
N ARG A 85 -11.12 -0.14 -0.83
CA ARG A 85 -10.02 -0.43 0.10
C ARG A 85 -10.32 -0.07 1.55
N PHE A 86 -11.28 0.82 1.82
CA PHE A 86 -11.53 1.32 3.18
C PHE A 86 -12.61 0.55 3.93
N CYS A 87 -13.57 -0.04 3.22
CA CYS A 87 -14.67 -0.80 3.80
C CYS A 87 -14.93 -2.10 3.02
N ASP A 88 -15.76 -2.97 3.57
CA ASP A 88 -16.19 -4.23 2.95
C ASP A 88 -17.41 -4.09 2.03
N ALA A 89 -17.75 -2.86 1.61
CA ALA A 89 -18.82 -2.64 0.64
C ALA A 89 -18.51 -3.37 -0.69
N THR A 90 -19.54 -4.01 -1.24
CA THR A 90 -19.49 -4.62 -2.58
C THR A 90 -19.95 -3.62 -3.64
N TYR A 91 -19.55 -3.84 -4.89
CA TYR A 91 -20.03 -3.09 -6.04
C TYR A 91 -21.56 -3.00 -6.07
N ASP A 92 -22.24 -4.13 -5.89
CA ASP A 92 -23.70 -4.20 -5.86
C ASP A 92 -24.30 -3.36 -4.72
N SER A 93 -23.73 -3.43 -3.51
CA SER A 93 -24.20 -2.63 -2.38
C SER A 93 -24.05 -1.12 -2.62
N LEU A 94 -22.96 -0.70 -3.29
CA LEU A 94 -22.70 0.69 -3.64
C LEU A 94 -23.60 1.20 -4.76
N GLN A 95 -23.96 0.33 -5.71
CA GLN A 95 -24.85 0.68 -6.81
C GLN A 95 -26.31 0.82 -6.35
N ASN A 96 -26.73 -0.01 -5.39
CA ASN A 96 -28.11 -0.09 -4.95
C ASN A 96 -28.41 0.74 -3.70
N THR A 97 -27.40 1.28 -3.00
CA THR A 97 -27.60 2.02 -1.75
C THR A 97 -26.56 3.14 -1.59
N ALA A 98 -27.02 4.36 -1.31
CA ALA A 98 -26.13 5.52 -1.10
C ALA A 98 -25.28 5.42 0.19
N THR A 99 -25.77 4.67 1.18
CA THR A 99 -25.10 4.41 2.46
C THR A 99 -25.10 2.90 2.72
N PRO A 100 -24.26 2.12 2.02
CA PRO A 100 -24.16 0.69 2.28
C PRO A 100 -23.76 0.46 3.73
N ASN A 101 -24.40 -0.51 4.38
CA ASN A 101 -23.98 -0.95 5.70
C ASN A 101 -22.70 -1.78 5.56
N ALA A 102 -21.57 -1.09 5.49
CA ALA A 102 -20.24 -1.67 5.31
C ALA A 102 -19.36 -1.39 6.52
N SER A 103 -18.68 -2.42 6.98
CA SER A 103 -17.70 -2.32 8.06
C SER A 103 -16.39 -1.76 7.52
N SER A 104 -15.78 -0.85 8.28
CA SER A 104 -14.41 -0.39 8.00
C SER A 104 -13.44 -1.57 8.05
N ARG A 105 -12.50 -1.58 7.11
CA ARG A 105 -11.41 -2.56 7.11
C ARG A 105 -10.37 -2.17 8.15
N ILE A 106 -9.83 -3.17 8.83
CA ILE A 106 -8.82 -3.02 9.87
C ILE A 106 -7.77 -4.12 9.72
N VAL A 107 -6.63 -3.96 10.41
CA VAL A 107 -5.51 -4.92 10.32
C VAL A 107 -5.94 -6.36 10.63
N SER A 108 -6.81 -6.58 11.61
CA SER A 108 -7.28 -7.93 11.95
C SER A 108 -8.14 -8.56 10.86
N THR A 109 -9.03 -7.79 10.22
CA THR A 109 -9.88 -8.29 9.12
C THR A 109 -9.07 -8.52 7.85
N TYR A 110 -8.03 -7.72 7.61
CA TYR A 110 -7.03 -7.96 6.57
C TYR A 110 -6.35 -9.32 6.74
N ASN A 111 -5.77 -9.56 7.91
CA ASN A 111 -5.03 -10.79 8.19
C ASN A 111 -5.92 -12.03 8.13
N LEU A 112 -7.20 -11.90 8.54
CA LEU A 112 -8.18 -12.97 8.37
C LEU A 112 -8.48 -13.25 6.89
N ALA A 113 -8.62 -12.20 6.06
CA ALA A 113 -8.83 -12.36 4.63
C ALA A 113 -7.63 -13.03 3.95
N LEU A 114 -6.40 -12.67 4.32
CA LEU A 114 -5.18 -13.32 3.83
C LEU A 114 -5.12 -14.80 4.21
N LYS A 115 -5.51 -15.17 5.44
CA LYS A 115 -5.57 -16.59 5.85
C LYS A 115 -6.53 -17.40 4.98
N LYS A 116 -7.74 -16.87 4.75
CA LYS A 116 -8.74 -17.52 3.87
C LYS A 116 -8.25 -17.67 2.43
N LEU A 117 -7.51 -16.68 1.92
CA LEU A 117 -6.93 -16.75 0.57
C LEU A 117 -5.79 -17.77 0.46
N ASN A 118 -5.02 -17.99 1.53
CA ASN A 118 -3.97 -19.03 1.57
C ASN A 118 -4.58 -20.43 1.42
N GLU A 119 -5.75 -20.63 2.03
CA GLU A 119 -6.49 -21.88 1.94
C GLU A 119 -7.04 -22.13 0.51
N SER A 120 -7.31 -21.06 -0.25
CA SER A 120 -7.84 -21.15 -1.62
C SER A 120 -6.79 -21.23 -2.73
N HIS A 121 -5.48 -21.27 -2.41
CA HIS A 121 -4.34 -21.36 -3.37
C HIS A 121 -4.26 -20.24 -4.43
N ASP A 122 -5.00 -19.14 -4.28
CA ASP A 122 -5.15 -18.10 -5.31
C ASP A 122 -4.44 -16.79 -4.94
N ILE A 123 -3.32 -16.88 -4.22
CA ILE A 123 -2.65 -15.68 -3.70
C ILE A 123 -1.64 -15.15 -4.69
N LYS A 124 -1.89 -13.91 -5.10
CA LYS A 124 -0.85 -12.94 -5.44
C LYS A 124 -0.08 -12.53 -4.17
N SER A 125 0.69 -13.46 -3.59
CA SER A 125 1.47 -13.26 -2.33
C SER A 125 2.51 -12.15 -2.46
N TYR A 126 2.80 -11.76 -3.69
CA TYR A 126 3.81 -10.78 -4.05
C TYR A 126 3.41 -9.32 -3.83
N ASN A 127 2.28 -9.00 -3.19
CA ASN A 127 1.86 -7.60 -3.00
C ASN A 127 1.87 -7.15 -1.53
N LEU A 128 2.45 -7.95 -0.62
CA LEU A 128 2.44 -7.69 0.82
C LEU A 128 3.73 -7.04 1.35
N GLN A 129 4.70 -6.72 0.49
CA GLN A 129 6.05 -6.35 0.96
C GLN A 129 6.06 -5.09 1.81
N PHE A 130 5.22 -4.10 1.49
CA PHE A 130 5.15 -2.87 2.28
C PHE A 130 4.59 -3.13 3.68
N ASN A 131 3.69 -4.10 3.86
CA ASN A 131 3.20 -4.50 5.19
C ASN A 131 4.28 -5.23 6.03
N SER A 132 5.46 -5.51 5.47
CA SER A 132 6.60 -6.07 6.21
C SER A 132 7.51 -5.00 6.85
N LEU A 133 7.20 -3.72 6.66
CA LEU A 133 7.86 -2.59 7.32
C LEU A 133 7.40 -2.47 8.78
N CYS A 134 8.24 -1.97 9.67
CA CYS A 134 7.95 -1.96 11.11
C CYS A 134 6.83 -0.97 11.49
N PHE A 135 6.73 0.13 10.75
CA PHE A 135 5.87 1.25 11.09
C PHE A 135 4.80 1.56 10.04
N PHE A 136 4.61 0.66 9.07
CA PHE A 136 3.62 0.80 8.02
C PHE A 136 2.72 -0.42 7.91
N HIS A 137 1.44 -0.15 7.71
CA HIS A 137 0.46 -1.12 7.24
C HIS A 137 -0.53 -0.41 6.30
N VAL A 138 -1.03 -1.09 5.27
CA VAL A 138 -1.94 -0.49 4.27
C VAL A 138 -3.20 0.14 4.91
N TYR A 139 -3.73 -0.45 5.99
CA TYR A 139 -4.84 0.10 6.79
C TYR A 139 -4.43 0.99 7.97
N GLN A 140 -3.18 1.43 8.04
CA GLN A 140 -2.72 2.42 9.01
C GLN A 140 -2.16 3.65 8.32
N GLY A 141 -1.50 3.48 7.16
CA GLY A 141 -0.94 4.59 6.39
C GLY A 141 -1.93 5.31 5.47
N CYS A 142 -3.06 4.70 5.07
CA CYS A 142 -3.97 5.28 4.07
C CYS A 142 -5.19 6.04 4.64
N HIS A 143 -5.37 6.16 5.96
CA HIS A 143 -6.57 6.75 6.57
C HIS A 143 -6.53 8.29 6.76
N HIS A 144 -5.49 8.96 6.28
CA HIS A 144 -5.27 10.40 6.53
C HIS A 144 -5.26 11.28 5.28
N VAL A 145 -5.85 10.82 4.17
CA VAL A 145 -6.02 11.64 2.95
C VAL A 145 -7.47 12.04 2.78
#